data_AF-A0AAD8Y3K4-F1
#
_entry.id   AF-A0AAD8Y3K4-F1
#
_cell.length_a   1.000
_cell.length_b   1.000
_cell.length_c   1.000
_cell.angle_alpha   90.00
_cell.angle_beta   90.00
_cell.angle_gamma   90.00
#
_symmetry.space_group_name_H-M   'P 1'
#
loop_
_entity.id
_entity.type
_entity.pdbx_description
1 polymer ?
#
loop_
_entity_poly.entity_id
_entity_poly.type
_entity_poly.pdbx_seq_one_letter_code
_entity_poly.pdbx_strand_id
1 'polypeptide(L)'
;MSSADEYSILQGLVKKLSTAIEEKFHGLLPDDKMYGVTGMMKNGIEIVKLQGEIKAQQQLIKNLANPSQSHEEEKGGVITQKNPRDKHYMMRVEQFKTLYNLYDELFLTVEKGRMESLALEHRELHPINMEVCTVCLEDVPITYLKSVQYFACCGNFICNQCTQAHVLVGKYA
;
A
#
# COMPACT_ATOMS: atom_id res chain seq x y z
N MET A 1 -7.22 -11.91 35.54
CA MET A 1 -5.96 -11.28 35.11
C MET A 1 -5.93 -9.87 35.67
N SER A 2 -4.81 -9.41 36.22
CA SER A 2 -4.73 -8.06 36.75
C SER A 2 -4.55 -7.06 35.60
N SER A 3 -4.95 -5.80 35.78
CA SER A 3 -4.76 -4.76 34.76
C SER A 3 -3.28 -4.48 34.44
N ALA A 4 -2.36 -4.89 35.34
CA ALA A 4 -0.93 -4.81 35.12
C ALA A 4 -0.44 -5.88 34.12
N ASP A 5 -1.06 -7.07 34.14
CA ASP A 5 -0.73 -8.16 33.22
C ASP A 5 -1.14 -7.82 31.78
N GLU A 6 -2.32 -7.24 31.60
CA GLU A 6 -2.81 -6.80 30.28
C GLU A 6 -1.98 -5.65 29.71
N TYR A 7 -1.50 -4.73 30.56
CA TYR A 7 -0.61 -3.65 30.16
C TYR A 7 0.76 -4.18 29.69
N SER A 8 1.31 -5.17 30.39
CA SER A 8 2.56 -5.82 30.00
C SER A 8 2.42 -6.56 28.66
N ILE A 9 1.29 -7.24 28.43
CA ILE A 9 0.98 -7.91 27.17
C ILE A 9 0.88 -6.90 26.02
N LEU A 10 0.16 -5.79 26.22
CA LEU A 10 0.04 -4.73 25.22
C LEU A 10 1.40 -4.10 24.89
N GLN A 11 2.21 -3.74 25.89
CA GLN A 11 3.57 -3.22 25.62
C GLN A 11 4.43 -4.24 24.87
N GLY A 12 4.33 -5.53 25.22
CA GLY A 12 5.02 -6.60 24.51
C GLY A 12 4.61 -6.70 23.05
N LEU A 13 3.30 -6.56 22.77
CA LEU A 13 2.77 -6.53 21.40
C LEU A 13 3.22 -5.29 20.63
N VAL A 14 3.19 -4.10 21.24
CA VAL A 14 3.68 -2.85 20.62
C VAL A 14 5.15 -2.99 20.26
N LYS A 15 5.97 -3.49 21.18
CA LYS A 15 7.40 -3.67 20.95
C LYS A 15 7.64 -4.67 19.83
N LYS A 16 6.97 -5.84 19.86
CA LYS A 16 7.07 -6.84 18.79
C LYS A 16 6.61 -6.31 17.44
N LEU A 17 5.52 -5.55 17.39
CA LEU A 17 5.02 -4.95 16.16
C LEU A 17 6.03 -3.92 15.63
N SER A 18 6.52 -3.02 16.50
CA SER A 18 7.53 -2.02 16.14
C SER A 18 8.81 -2.68 15.61
N THR A 19 9.30 -3.74 16.26
CA THR A 19 10.49 -4.46 15.81
C THR A 19 10.24 -5.23 14.52
N ALA A 20 9.10 -5.93 14.37
CA ALA A 20 8.77 -6.64 13.13
C ALA A 20 8.61 -5.68 11.94
N ILE A 21 8.13 -4.47 12.21
CA ILE A 21 8.06 -3.37 11.26
C ILE A 21 9.47 -2.89 10.94
N GLU A 22 10.27 -2.51 11.94
CA GLU A 22 11.67 -2.09 11.72
C GLU A 22 12.46 -3.13 10.94
N GLU A 23 12.34 -4.43 11.25
CA GLU A 23 13.00 -5.52 10.53
C GLU A 23 12.49 -5.68 9.08
N LYS A 24 11.16 -5.63 8.85
CA LYS A 24 10.60 -5.72 7.49
C LYS A 24 10.95 -4.50 6.63
N PHE A 25 11.06 -3.33 7.24
CA PHE A 25 11.22 -2.07 6.52
C PHE A 25 12.64 -1.52 6.52
N HIS A 26 13.55 -2.01 7.36
CA HIS A 26 14.97 -1.59 7.37
C HIS A 26 15.68 -1.85 6.04
N GLY A 27 15.21 -2.81 5.23
CA GLY A 27 15.71 -3.09 3.88
C GLY A 27 14.89 -2.47 2.74
N LEU A 28 13.73 -1.87 3.04
CA LEU A 28 12.87 -1.19 2.06
C LEU A 28 13.06 0.33 2.08
N LEU A 29 13.69 0.86 3.12
CA LEU A 29 14.13 2.25 3.17
C LEU A 29 15.37 2.38 2.27
N PRO A 30 15.29 3.09 1.14
CA PRO A 30 16.48 3.36 0.36
C PRO A 30 17.42 4.19 1.23
N ASP A 31 18.70 3.78 1.31
CA ASP A 31 19.75 4.69 1.72
C ASP A 31 19.61 5.96 0.86
N ASP A 32 19.70 7.15 1.48
CA ASP A 32 19.61 8.48 0.85
C ASP A 32 20.58 8.69 -0.35
N LYS A 33 21.35 7.68 -0.74
CA LYS A 33 22.45 7.72 -1.70
C LYS A 33 22.25 6.89 -2.97
N MET A 34 21.17 6.13 -3.13
CA MET A 34 20.90 5.45 -4.40
C MET A 34 19.47 5.68 -4.88
N TYR A 35 19.36 6.20 -6.11
CA TYR A 35 18.47 5.75 -7.20
C TYR A 35 18.08 6.93 -8.12
N GLY A 36 18.15 6.68 -9.42
CA GLY A 36 17.92 7.63 -10.50
C GLY A 36 16.49 8.17 -10.56
N VAL A 37 16.27 9.27 -9.84
CA VAL A 37 15.52 10.50 -10.12
C VAL A 37 14.15 10.51 -10.86
N THR A 38 13.71 9.56 -11.69
CA THR A 38 12.51 9.82 -12.53
C THR A 38 11.24 9.03 -12.17
N GLY A 39 11.33 7.79 -11.68
CA GLY A 39 10.15 6.98 -11.33
C GLY A 39 9.58 7.23 -9.92
N MET A 40 10.43 7.54 -8.93
CA MET A 40 10.04 7.55 -7.52
C MET A 40 9.46 8.88 -7.01
N MET A 41 9.47 9.96 -7.79
CA MET A 41 9.11 11.30 -7.28
C MET A 41 7.64 11.44 -6.86
N LYS A 42 6.69 10.75 -7.53
CA LYS A 42 5.27 10.86 -7.18
C LYS A 42 4.93 10.09 -5.90
N ASN A 43 5.39 8.86 -5.78
CA ASN A 43 5.12 8.02 -4.61
C ASN A 43 5.99 8.44 -3.39
N GLY A 44 7.14 9.09 -3.62
CA GLY A 44 8.03 9.55 -2.56
C GLY A 44 7.40 10.58 -1.62
N ILE A 45 6.60 11.52 -2.14
CA ILE A 45 5.90 12.53 -1.32
C ILE A 45 4.88 11.85 -0.40
N GLU A 46 4.14 10.88 -0.93
CA GLU A 46 3.13 10.12 -0.19
C GLU A 46 3.77 9.23 0.88
N ILE A 47 4.89 8.58 0.57
CA ILE A 47 5.69 7.81 1.52
C ILE A 47 6.15 8.68 2.70
N VAL A 48 6.73 9.85 2.43
CA VAL A 48 7.20 10.77 3.49
C VAL A 48 6.03 11.25 4.37
N LYS A 49 4.87 11.54 3.76
CA LYS A 49 3.66 11.92 4.48
C LYS A 49 3.18 10.80 5.41
N LEU A 50 3.04 9.57 4.90
CA LEU A 50 2.62 8.41 5.68
C LEU A 50 3.60 8.10 6.83
N GLN A 51 4.91 8.24 6.60
CA GLN A 51 5.91 8.12 7.65
C GLN A 51 5.75 9.18 8.75
N GLY A 52 5.40 10.41 8.39
CA GLY A 52 5.09 11.47 9.36
C GLY A 52 3.87 11.13 10.22
N GLU A 53 2.79 10.63 9.60
CA GLU A 53 1.56 10.22 10.30
C GLU A 53 1.78 9.03 11.23
N ILE A 54 2.56 8.04 10.80
CA ILE A 54 2.97 6.89 11.62
C ILE A 54 3.74 7.37 12.87
N LYS A 55 4.74 8.25 12.70
CA LYS A 55 5.51 8.80 13.82
C LYS A 55 4.62 9.57 14.81
N ALA A 56 3.66 10.34 14.29
CA ALA A 56 2.69 11.05 15.12
C ALA A 56 1.81 10.08 15.94
N GLN A 57 1.28 9.02 15.30
CA GLN A 57 0.46 8.01 15.98
C GLN A 57 1.26 7.21 17.03
N GLN A 58 2.50 6.84 16.73
CA GLN A 58 3.38 6.20 17.71
C GLN A 58 3.61 7.09 18.95
N GLN A 59 3.77 8.41 18.76
CA GLN A 59 3.93 9.34 19.87
C GLN A 59 2.65 9.47 20.71
N LEU A 60 1.48 9.49 20.07
CA LEU A 60 0.19 9.49 20.77
C LEU A 60 0.03 8.23 21.65
N ILE A 61 0.37 7.06 21.11
CA ILE A 61 0.32 5.79 21.86
C ILE A 61 1.28 5.82 23.06
N LYS A 62 2.51 6.35 22.89
CA LYS A 62 3.48 6.52 23.99
C LYS A 62 2.93 7.44 25.08
N ASN A 63 2.29 8.55 24.71
CA ASN A 63 1.69 9.49 25.66
C ASN A 63 0.52 8.85 26.43
N LEU A 64 -0.29 8.01 25.78
CA LEU A 64 -1.36 7.24 26.46
C LEU A 64 -0.81 6.11 27.34
N ALA A 65 0.38 5.60 27.07
CA ALA A 65 1.00 4.55 27.90
C ALA A 65 1.47 5.11 29.26
N ASN A 66 1.87 6.38 29.31
CA ASN A 66 2.29 7.08 30.51
C ASN A 66 1.30 8.22 30.84
N PRO A 67 0.09 7.92 31.35
CA PRO A 67 -0.76 8.98 31.87
C PRO A 67 -0.01 9.61 33.04
N SER A 68 0.47 10.84 32.87
CA SER A 68 0.95 11.66 33.97
C SER A 68 -0.05 11.53 35.11
N GLN A 69 0.41 11.10 36.29
CA GLN A 69 -0.45 11.05 37.48
C GLN A 69 -0.94 12.47 37.79
N SER A 70 -2.05 12.87 37.18
CA SER A 70 -2.80 14.04 37.63
C SER A 70 -3.47 13.63 38.93
N HIS A 71 -2.84 14.02 40.04
CA HIS A 71 -3.48 14.09 41.35
C HIS A 71 -4.69 15.03 41.23
N GLU A 72 -5.89 14.46 41.10
CA GLU A 72 -7.12 15.19 41.39
C GLU A 72 -7.77 14.55 42.61
N GLU A 73 -7.57 15.22 43.75
CA GLU A 73 -8.41 15.06 44.94
C GLU A 73 -9.79 15.67 44.63
N GLU A 74 -10.76 14.86 44.19
CA GLU A 74 -12.16 15.30 44.14
C GLU A 74 -12.99 14.59 45.22
N LYS A 75 -13.41 15.40 46.19
CA LYS A 75 -14.40 15.08 47.21
C LYS A 75 -15.80 15.06 46.59
N GLY A 76 -16.51 13.95 46.77
CA GLY A 76 -17.95 13.92 47.02
C GLY A 76 -18.87 14.18 45.82
N GLY A 77 -19.20 13.11 45.10
CA GLY A 77 -20.35 13.10 44.19
C GLY A 77 -20.65 11.68 43.72
N VAL A 78 -21.79 11.12 44.12
CA VAL A 78 -22.29 9.81 43.65
C VAL A 78 -22.77 9.99 42.21
N ILE A 79 -21.84 9.85 41.26
CA ILE A 79 -22.14 9.68 39.84
C ILE A 79 -21.91 8.19 39.56
N THR A 80 -22.92 7.53 38.98
CA THR A 80 -22.80 6.18 38.42
C THR A 80 -21.62 6.13 37.46
N GLN A 81 -20.49 5.64 37.95
CA GLN A 81 -19.22 5.57 37.23
C GLN A 81 -19.36 4.56 36.07
N LYS A 82 -19.60 5.05 34.86
CA LYS A 82 -19.08 4.33 33.68
C LYS A 82 -17.56 4.33 33.82
N ASN A 83 -16.98 3.15 34.01
CA ASN A 83 -15.57 2.98 34.36
C ASN A 83 -14.68 3.77 33.38
N PRO A 84 -13.99 4.84 33.83
CA PRO A 84 -13.14 5.68 32.96
C PRO A 84 -12.05 4.87 32.24
N ARG A 85 -11.71 3.70 32.78
CA ARG A 85 -10.73 2.76 32.21
C ARG A 85 -11.18 2.17 30.87
N ASP A 86 -12.48 1.99 30.64
CA ASP A 86 -13.00 1.45 29.39
C ASP A 86 -12.81 2.45 28.24
N LYS A 87 -12.99 3.74 28.51
CA LYS A 87 -12.81 4.80 27.50
C LYS A 87 -11.35 4.91 27.05
N HIS A 88 -10.42 4.87 27.99
CA HIS A 88 -8.98 4.95 27.70
C HIS A 88 -8.44 3.68 27.02
N TYR A 89 -9.05 2.53 27.30
CA TYR A 89 -8.77 1.28 26.59
C TYR A 89 -9.26 1.34 25.14
N MET A 90 -10.51 1.73 24.92
CA MET A 90 -11.09 1.83 23.57
C MET A 90 -10.34 2.82 22.67
N MET A 91 -9.94 3.98 23.20
CA MET A 91 -9.09 4.94 22.48
C MET A 91 -7.75 4.33 22.03
N ARG A 92 -7.11 3.51 22.86
CA ARG A 92 -5.86 2.83 22.47
C ARG A 92 -6.09 1.80 21.37
N VAL A 93 -7.15 1.01 21.46
CA VAL A 93 -7.52 0.04 20.43
C VAL A 93 -7.76 0.73 19.09
N GLU A 94 -8.46 1.88 19.08
CA GLU A 94 -8.67 2.67 17.87
C GLU A 94 -7.35 3.21 17.29
N GLN A 95 -6.47 3.75 18.13
CA GLN A 95 -5.15 4.21 17.68
C GLN A 95 -4.30 3.10 17.09
N PHE A 96 -4.36 1.88 17.65
CA PHE A 96 -3.67 0.73 17.08
C PHE A 96 -4.21 0.34 15.70
N LYS A 97 -5.54 0.36 15.53
CA LYS A 97 -6.16 0.12 14.23
C LYS A 97 -5.70 1.16 13.20
N THR A 98 -5.70 2.43 13.57
CA THR A 98 -5.22 3.51 12.71
C THR A 98 -3.75 3.33 12.34
N LEU A 99 -2.89 3.03 13.33
CA LEU A 99 -1.47 2.79 13.08
C LEU A 99 -1.26 1.62 12.12
N TYR A 100 -1.99 0.52 12.33
CA TYR A 100 -1.91 -0.66 11.46
C TYR A 100 -2.31 -0.31 10.02
N ASN A 101 -3.42 0.40 9.82
CA ASN A 101 -3.87 0.82 8.49
C ASN A 101 -2.85 1.71 7.78
N LEU A 102 -2.23 2.67 8.50
CA LEU A 102 -1.19 3.53 7.94
C LEU A 102 0.05 2.74 7.49
N TYR A 103 0.42 1.69 8.21
CA TYR A 103 1.51 0.80 7.82
C TYR A 103 1.19 -0.02 6.57
N ASP A 104 -0.01 -0.58 6.50
CA ASP A 104 -0.46 -1.33 5.31
C ASP A 104 -0.48 -0.41 4.08
N GLU A 105 -0.95 0.83 4.23
CA GLU A 105 -0.95 1.82 3.16
C GLU A 105 0.48 2.19 2.72
N LEU A 106 1.39 2.45 3.67
CA LEU A 106 2.79 2.71 3.36
C LEU A 106 3.44 1.55 2.60
N PHE A 107 3.18 0.31 3.03
CA PHE A 107 3.69 -0.88 2.37
C PHE A 107 3.22 -0.99 0.91
N LEU A 108 1.92 -0.83 0.69
CA LEU A 108 1.34 -0.90 -0.65
C LEU A 108 1.91 0.20 -1.57
N THR A 109 2.10 1.42 -1.06
CA THR A 109 2.66 2.53 -1.84
C THR A 109 4.11 2.30 -2.22
N VAL A 110 4.94 1.80 -1.29
CA VAL A 110 6.34 1.44 -1.58
C VAL A 110 6.41 0.33 -2.61
N GLU A 111 5.65 -0.75 -2.42
CA GLU A 111 5.68 -1.91 -3.31
C GLU A 111 5.16 -1.57 -4.71
N LYS A 112 4.13 -0.73 -4.80
CA LYS A 112 3.66 -0.18 -6.08
C LYS A 112 4.77 0.57 -6.79
N GLY A 113 5.48 1.47 -6.11
CA GLY A 113 6.62 2.19 -6.68
C GLY A 113 7.73 1.25 -7.16
N ARG A 114 8.04 0.19 -6.40
CA ARG A 114 9.02 -0.83 -6.78
C ARG A 114 8.59 -1.57 -8.05
N MET A 115 7.32 -1.97 -8.14
CA MET A 115 6.77 -2.65 -9.31
C MET A 115 6.72 -1.75 -10.54
N GLU A 116 6.42 -0.46 -10.38
CA GLU A 116 6.47 0.53 -11.46
C GLU A 116 7.88 0.71 -12.00
N SER A 117 8.89 0.82 -11.12
CA SER A 117 10.31 0.90 -11.51
C SER A 117 10.75 -0.36 -12.25
N LEU A 118 10.42 -1.55 -11.72
CA LEU A 118 10.74 -2.82 -12.36
C LEU A 118 10.07 -2.97 -13.73
N ALA A 119 8.82 -2.52 -13.86
CA ALA A 119 8.11 -2.54 -15.12
C ALA A 119 8.74 -1.59 -16.16
N LEU A 120 9.29 -0.45 -15.72
CA LEU A 120 10.04 0.47 -16.59
C LEU A 120 11.33 -0.20 -17.08
N GLU A 121 12.16 -0.71 -16.17
CA GLU A 121 13.41 -1.41 -16.50
C GLU A 121 13.16 -2.60 -17.44
N HIS A 122 12.11 -3.38 -17.15
CA HIS A 122 11.72 -4.49 -18.02
C HIS A 122 11.34 -4.02 -19.43
N ARG A 123 10.64 -2.89 -19.58
CA ARG A 123 10.31 -2.33 -20.90
C ARG A 123 11.53 -1.79 -21.65
N GLU A 124 12.50 -1.24 -20.92
CA GLU A 124 13.76 -0.75 -21.52
C GLU A 124 14.61 -1.92 -22.04
N LEU A 125 14.70 -3.01 -21.28
CA LEU A 125 15.44 -4.22 -21.67
C LEU A 125 14.68 -5.10 -22.70
N HIS A 126 13.36 -5.08 -22.64
CA HIS A 126 12.48 -5.85 -23.51
C HIS A 126 11.47 -4.91 -24.18
N PRO A 127 11.91 -4.11 -25.18
CA PRO A 127 11.01 -3.24 -25.91
C PRO A 127 9.89 -4.08 -26.53
N ILE A 128 8.66 -3.63 -26.32
CA ILE A 128 7.48 -4.31 -26.85
C ILE A 128 7.51 -4.12 -28.37
N ASN A 129 7.50 -5.23 -29.12
CA ASN A 129 7.33 -5.17 -30.56
C ASN A 129 5.95 -4.59 -30.86
N MET A 130 5.93 -3.48 -31.58
CA MET A 130 4.72 -2.88 -32.10
C MET A 130 4.57 -3.32 -33.55
N GLU A 131 3.38 -3.74 -33.93
CA GLU A 131 3.05 -3.97 -35.34
C GLU A 131 1.77 -3.19 -35.70
N VAL A 132 1.58 -2.86 -36.97
CA VAL A 132 0.42 -2.08 -37.44
C VAL A 132 -0.74 -3.00 -37.82
N CYS A 133 -1.90 -2.83 -37.17
CA CYS A 133 -3.09 -3.59 -37.52
C CYS A 133 -3.52 -3.32 -38.97
N THR A 134 -3.69 -4.35 -39.79
CA THR A 134 -4.03 -4.18 -41.21
C THR A 134 -5.44 -3.65 -41.49
N VAL A 135 -6.31 -3.60 -40.49
CA VAL A 135 -7.70 -3.12 -40.62
C VAL A 135 -7.85 -1.69 -40.12
N CYS A 136 -7.48 -1.42 -38.87
CA CYS A 136 -7.62 -0.08 -38.28
C CYS A 136 -6.38 0.81 -38.44
N LEU A 137 -5.26 0.25 -38.90
CA LEU A 137 -3.96 0.95 -39.09
C LEU A 137 -3.37 1.52 -37.80
N GLU A 138 -3.81 1.04 -36.63
CA GLU A 138 -3.25 1.42 -35.34
C GLU A 138 -2.07 0.53 -34.95
N ASP A 139 -1.10 1.11 -34.25
CA ASP A 139 0.01 0.37 -33.65
C ASP A 139 -0.49 -0.52 -32.50
N VAL A 140 -0.26 -1.82 -32.61
CA VAL A 140 -0.68 -2.82 -31.63
C VAL A 140 0.55 -3.37 -30.91
N PRO A 141 0.61 -3.27 -29.57
CA PRO A 141 1.67 -3.89 -28.80
C PRO A 141 1.51 -5.41 -28.79
N ILE A 142 2.49 -6.13 -29.34
CA ILE A 142 2.53 -7.60 -29.31
C ILE A 142 3.11 -8.05 -27.97
N THR A 143 2.28 -7.99 -26.94
CA THR A 143 2.60 -8.43 -25.57
C THR A 143 2.42 -9.93 -25.36
N TYR A 144 1.58 -10.58 -26.16
CA TYR A 144 1.27 -11.99 -26.06
C TYR A 144 0.79 -12.53 -27.42
N LEU A 145 0.96 -13.83 -27.67
CA LEU A 145 0.56 -14.48 -28.92
C LEU A 145 -0.95 -14.39 -29.21
N LYS A 146 -1.78 -14.08 -28.20
CA LYS A 146 -3.23 -13.85 -28.37
C LYS A 146 -3.63 -12.37 -28.42
N SER A 147 -2.68 -11.43 -28.42
CA SER A 147 -2.97 -9.99 -28.54
C SER A 147 -3.45 -9.61 -29.96
N VAL A 148 -3.13 -10.48 -30.92
CA VAL A 148 -3.41 -10.33 -32.34
C VAL A 148 -3.91 -11.65 -32.91
N GLN A 149 -4.66 -11.59 -34.00
CA GLN A 149 -4.94 -12.76 -34.81
C GLN A 149 -4.07 -12.73 -36.07
N TYR A 150 -3.22 -13.74 -36.21
CA TYR A 150 -2.30 -13.87 -37.34
C TYR A 150 -2.93 -14.66 -38.48
N PHE A 151 -2.75 -14.16 -39.71
CA PHE A 151 -3.19 -14.83 -40.93
C PHE A 151 -2.00 -15.51 -41.60
N ALA A 152 -1.90 -16.84 -41.40
CA ALA A 152 -0.82 -17.64 -41.97
C ALA A 152 -0.72 -17.58 -43.52
N CYS A 153 -1.81 -17.22 -44.21
CA CYS A 153 -1.83 -17.14 -45.68
C CYS A 153 -1.06 -15.95 -46.26
N CYS A 154 -0.97 -14.83 -45.54
CA CYS A 154 -0.38 -13.59 -46.04
C CYS A 154 0.62 -12.95 -45.08
N GLY A 155 0.81 -13.54 -43.90
CA GLY A 155 1.71 -13.03 -42.87
C GLY A 155 1.24 -11.75 -42.18
N ASN A 156 0.01 -11.32 -42.46
CA ASN A 156 -0.61 -10.15 -41.84
C ASN A 156 -1.25 -10.52 -40.50
N PHE A 157 -1.53 -9.52 -39.68
CA PHE A 157 -2.32 -9.69 -38.47
C PHE A 157 -3.40 -8.61 -38.33
N ILE A 158 -4.34 -8.88 -37.44
CA ILE A 158 -5.36 -7.91 -37.00
C ILE A 158 -5.41 -7.83 -35.47
N CYS A 159 -5.77 -6.65 -34.96
CA CYS A 159 -5.96 -6.46 -33.53
C CYS A 159 -7.23 -7.17 -33.03
N ASN A 160 -7.25 -7.55 -31.75
CA ASN A 160 -8.40 -8.23 -31.15
C ASN A 160 -9.72 -7.47 -31.28
N GLN A 161 -9.68 -6.13 -31.28
CA GLN A 161 -10.89 -5.32 -31.47
C GLN A 161 -11.48 -5.51 -32.88
N CYS A 162 -10.64 -5.46 -33.91
CA CYS A 162 -11.03 -5.72 -35.29
C CYS A 162 -11.49 -7.17 -35.46
N THR A 163 -10.80 -8.15 -34.85
CA THR A 163 -11.25 -9.54 -34.84
C THR A 163 -12.68 -9.68 -34.30
N GLN A 164 -12.97 -9.09 -33.13
CA GLN A 164 -14.29 -9.17 -32.52
C GLN A 164 -15.37 -8.50 -33.40
N ALA A 165 -15.07 -7.35 -34.00
CA ALA A 165 -15.98 -6.67 -34.91
C ALA A 165 -16.31 -7.52 -36.16
N HIS A 166 -15.30 -8.18 -36.76
CA HIS A 166 -15.51 -9.03 -37.92
C HIS A 166 -16.27 -10.33 -37.61
N VAL A 167 -16.09 -10.90 -36.41
CA VAL A 167 -16.87 -12.07 -35.95
C VAL A 167 -18.37 -11.75 -35.86
N LEU A 168 -18.73 -10.49 -35.59
CA LEU A 168 -20.13 -10.07 -35.57
C LEU A 168 -20.71 -10.00 -37.00
N VAL A 169 -19.96 -9.49 -37.98
CA VAL A 169 -20.45 -9.40 -39.37
C VAL A 169 -20.66 -10.78 -39.99
N GLY A 170 -19.76 -11.74 -39.74
CA GLY A 170 -19.88 -13.10 -40.26
C GLY A 170 -20.97 -13.97 -39.62
N LYS A 171 -21.58 -13.53 -38.50
CA LYS A 171 -22.72 -14.23 -37.86
C LYS A 171 -24.08 -13.78 -38.39
N TYR A 172 -24.14 -12.66 -39.11
CA TYR A 172 -25.37 -12.10 -39.67
C TYR A 172 -25.36 -12.07 -41.22
N ALA A 173 -24.35 -12.70 -41.84
CA ALA A 173 -24.30 -12.98 -43.28
C ALA A 173 -24.66 -14.45 -43.53
#